data_AF-A0A355X6U0-F1
#
_entry.id   AF-A0A355X6U0-F1
#
_cell.length_a   1.000
_cell.length_b   1.000
_cell.length_c   1.000
_cell.angle_alpha   90.00
_cell.angle_beta   90.00
_cell.angle_gamma   90.00
#
_symmetry.space_group_name_H-M   'P 1'
#
loop_
_entity.id
_entity.type
_entity.pdbx_description
1 polymer ?
#
loop_
_entity_poly.entity_id
_entity_poly.type
_entity_poly.pdbx_seq_one_letter_code
_entity_poly.pdbx_strand_id
1 'polypeptide(L)'
;MNIRYHHLMCIPRYQGNGYSEGFCDNLEKVKSSIKDDNYTLVESCDDICSFCPNNIDGKCADENKVGRYDRLVKEKLEQGEAPLPKDICRDCSWFYICEKI
;
A
#
# COMPACT_ATOMS: atom_id res chain seq x y z
N MET A 1 0.07 6.13 13.35
CA MET A 1 0.46 5.15 12.32
C MET A 1 0.49 5.89 10.99
N ASN A 2 1.58 5.79 10.25
CA ASN A 2 1.67 6.31 8.90
C ASN A 2 1.29 5.20 7.93
N ILE A 3 0.38 5.50 7.00
CA ILE A 3 -0.03 4.59 5.94
C ILE A 3 0.16 5.30 4.61
N ARG A 4 0.87 4.66 3.70
CA ARG A 4 1.11 5.19 2.37
C ARG A 4 -0.18 5.10 1.57
N TYR A 5 -0.52 6.13 0.80
CA TYR A 5 -1.81 6.20 0.08
C TYR A 5 -2.18 4.90 -0.64
N HIS A 6 -1.27 4.32 -1.43
CA HIS A 6 -1.61 3.09 -2.15
C HIS A 6 -1.81 1.87 -1.25
N HIS A 7 -1.22 1.83 -0.05
CA HIS A 7 -1.40 0.72 0.89
C HIS A 7 -2.82 0.62 1.45
N LEU A 8 -3.61 1.71 1.44
CA LEU A 8 -5.05 1.64 1.74
C LEU A 8 -5.77 0.62 0.85
N MET A 9 -5.31 0.43 -0.38
CA MET A 9 -5.87 -0.60 -1.26
C MET A 9 -5.28 -1.99 -1.02
N CYS A 10 -4.03 -2.08 -0.56
CA CYS A 10 -3.34 -3.34 -0.32
C CYS A 10 -3.85 -4.06 0.94
N ILE A 11 -4.02 -3.32 2.04
CA ILE A 11 -4.43 -3.85 3.36
C ILE A 11 -5.70 -4.72 3.29
N PRO A 12 -6.85 -4.27 2.72
CA PRO A 12 -8.07 -5.06 2.68
C PRO A 12 -7.98 -6.29 1.74
N ARG A 13 -7.00 -6.31 0.83
CA ARG A 13 -6.81 -7.37 -0.18
C ARG A 13 -5.65 -8.31 0.15
N TYR A 14 -4.99 -8.10 1.28
CA TYR A 14 -3.83 -8.88 1.67
C TYR A 14 -4.20 -10.33 2.02
N GLN A 15 -3.50 -11.27 1.38
CA GLN A 15 -3.70 -12.73 1.48
C GLN A 15 -2.42 -13.48 1.90
N GLY A 16 -1.51 -12.85 2.65
CA GLY A 16 -0.27 -13.50 3.09
C GLY A 16 0.88 -13.50 2.07
N ASN A 17 0.76 -12.76 0.96
CA ASN A 17 1.78 -12.71 -0.10
C ASN A 17 2.60 -11.40 -0.01
N GLY A 18 3.92 -11.49 -0.04
CA GLY A 18 4.81 -10.34 0.08
C GLY A 18 6.26 -10.65 -0.24
N TYR A 19 7.16 -9.72 0.10
CA TYR A 19 8.58 -9.82 -0.26
C TYR A 19 9.38 -10.80 0.61
N SER A 20 8.95 -11.05 1.84
CA SER A 20 9.61 -11.89 2.83
C SER A 20 8.63 -12.24 3.95
N GLU A 21 8.96 -13.25 4.76
CA GLU A 21 8.19 -13.60 5.97
C GLU A 21 8.05 -12.40 6.92
N GLY A 22 9.15 -11.69 7.21
CA GLY A 22 9.13 -10.52 8.07
C GLY A 22 8.25 -9.37 7.53
N PHE A 23 8.22 -9.16 6.21
CA PHE A 23 7.29 -8.21 5.59
C PHE A 23 5.83 -8.66 5.79
N CYS A 24 5.57 -9.95 5.55
CA CYS A 24 4.23 -10.52 5.68
C CYS A 24 3.70 -10.42 7.12
N ASP A 25 4.54 -10.74 8.12
CA ASP A 25 4.22 -10.62 9.54
C ASP A 25 3.93 -9.18 9.93
N ASN A 26 4.74 -8.24 9.43
CA ASN A 26 4.52 -6.81 9.70
C ASN A 26 3.22 -6.31 9.07
N LEU A 27 2.92 -6.69 7.84
CA LEU A 27 1.69 -6.30 7.17
C LEU A 27 0.45 -6.86 7.89
N GLU A 28 0.50 -8.10 8.38
CA GLU A 28 -0.60 -8.67 9.18
C GLU A 28 -0.80 -7.92 10.51
N LYS A 29 0.30 -7.52 11.17
CA LYS A 29 0.25 -6.67 12.37
C LYS A 29 -0.35 -5.30 12.08
N VAL A 30 0.07 -4.64 11.00
CA VAL A 30 -0.49 -3.34 10.60
C VAL A 30 -1.97 -3.46 10.26
N LYS A 31 -2.35 -4.47 9.47
CA LYS A 31 -3.75 -4.76 9.13
C LYS A 31 -4.62 -5.01 10.37
N SER A 32 -4.09 -5.66 11.40
CA SER A 32 -4.81 -5.90 12.66
C SER A 32 -4.93 -4.67 13.56
N SER A 33 -4.03 -3.69 13.39
CA SER A 33 -3.94 -2.49 14.23
C SER A 33 -4.54 -1.24 13.61
N ILE A 34 -4.71 -1.20 12.29
CA ILE A 34 -5.41 -0.12 11.60
C ILE A 34 -6.92 -0.21 11.93
N LYS A 35 -7.35 0.60 12.91
CA LYS A 35 -8.74 0.75 13.36
C LYS A 35 -9.12 2.22 13.34
N ASP A 36 -10.40 2.50 13.08
CA ASP A 36 -11.06 3.78 13.32
C ASP A 36 -10.31 5.02 12.78
N ASP A 37 -9.74 4.92 11.57
CA ASP A 37 -9.03 6.01 10.88
C ASP A 37 -7.90 6.69 11.70
N ASN A 38 -7.33 5.99 12.69
CA ASN A 38 -6.21 6.49 13.48
C ASN A 38 -4.86 6.33 12.75
N TYR A 39 -4.79 6.84 11.53
CA TYR A 39 -3.59 6.87 10.71
C TYR A 39 -3.43 8.21 9.99
N THR A 40 -2.19 8.53 9.62
CA THR A 40 -1.86 9.66 8.76
C THR A 40 -1.48 9.12 7.39
N LEU A 41 -2.06 9.71 6.34
CA LEU A 41 -1.73 9.35 4.97
C LEU A 41 -0.43 10.04 4.53
N VAL A 42 0.47 9.24 3.95
CA VAL A 42 1.79 9.70 3.50
C VAL A 42 2.09 9.28 2.05
N GLU A 43 3.03 9.96 1.41
CA GLU A 43 3.49 9.70 0.03
C GLU A 43 4.93 9.14 0.01
N SER A 44 5.43 8.66 1.16
CA SER A 44 6.74 8.03 1.34
C SER A 44 6.58 6.65 1.99
N CYS A 45 7.68 5.89 2.17
CA CYS A 45 7.63 4.64 2.94
C CYS A 45 6.96 4.84 4.31
N ASP A 46 6.14 3.88 4.69
CA ASP A 46 5.23 3.93 5.83
C ASP A 46 5.48 2.78 6.82
N ASP A 47 4.56 2.55 7.77
CA ASP A 47 4.72 1.52 8.80
C ASP A 47 4.74 0.09 8.20
N ILE A 48 4.08 -0.14 7.05
CA ILE A 48 4.14 -1.42 6.32
C ILE A 48 5.53 -1.61 5.69
N CYS A 49 6.14 -0.54 5.20
CA CYS A 49 7.46 -0.56 4.56
C CYS A 49 8.64 -0.84 5.50
N SER A 50 8.45 -0.93 6.82
CA SER A 50 9.53 -1.12 7.79
C SER A 50 10.36 -2.39 7.57
N PHE A 51 9.77 -3.44 6.98
CA PHE A 51 10.44 -4.69 6.59
C PHE A 51 10.48 -4.90 5.06
N CYS A 52 10.18 -3.85 4.28
CA CYS A 52 10.20 -3.94 2.83
C CYS A 52 11.64 -3.85 2.32
N PRO A 53 12.15 -4.82 1.53
CA PRO A 53 13.51 -4.76 0.99
C PRO A 53 13.70 -3.62 -0.01
N ASN A 54 12.61 -3.06 -0.54
CA ASN A 54 12.66 -1.91 -1.44
C ASN A 54 12.68 -0.58 -0.69
N ASN A 55 12.57 -0.56 0.65
CA ASN A 55 12.69 0.67 1.43
C ASN A 55 14.17 1.01 1.62
N ILE A 56 14.65 1.99 0.86
CA ILE A 56 16.02 2.51 0.89
C ILE A 56 15.97 3.90 1.55
N ASP A 57 16.39 3.98 2.81
CA ASP A 57 16.43 5.21 3.60
C ASP A 57 15.10 6.01 3.60
N GLY A 58 13.97 5.30 3.69
CA GLY A 58 12.63 5.90 3.74
C GLY A 58 11.99 6.16 2.36
N LYS A 59 12.63 5.73 1.27
CA LYS A 59 12.10 5.82 -0.10
C LYS A 59 12.08 4.46 -0.78
N CYS A 60 11.09 4.22 -1.64
CA CYS A 60 11.02 2.99 -2.39
C CYS A 60 12.10 2.97 -3.49
N ALA A 61 12.70 1.82 -3.76
CA ALA A 61 13.62 1.62 -4.88
C ALA A 61 12.97 1.91 -6.25
N ASP A 62 11.63 1.75 -6.36
CA ASP A 62 10.84 2.10 -7.54
C ASP A 62 9.86 3.25 -7.22
N GLU A 63 10.39 4.34 -6.67
CA GLU A 63 9.60 5.49 -6.20
C GLU A 63 8.74 6.12 -7.31
N ASN A 64 9.19 6.11 -8.57
CA ASN A 64 8.41 6.62 -9.69
C ASN A 64 7.10 5.84 -9.87
N LYS A 65 7.16 4.50 -9.78
CA LYS A 65 6.00 3.64 -9.95
C LYS A 65 5.05 3.76 -8.76
N VAL A 66 5.55 3.62 -7.53
CA VAL A 66 4.69 3.66 -6.34
C VAL A 66 4.17 5.06 -6.04
N GLY A 67 4.95 6.11 -6.33
CA GLY A 67 4.51 7.50 -6.23
C GLY A 67 3.38 7.82 -7.23
N ARG A 68 3.39 7.22 -8.43
CA ARG A 68 2.23 7.29 -9.34
C ARG A 68 0.99 6.66 -8.70
N TYR A 69 1.11 5.52 -8.02
CA TYR A 69 -0.01 4.89 -7.34
C TYR A 69 -0.56 5.80 -6.23
N ASP A 70 0.30 6.37 -5.41
CA ASP A 70 -0.09 7.26 -4.33
C ASP A 70 -0.87 8.46 -4.84
N ARG A 71 -0.33 9.14 -5.86
CA ARG A 71 -0.97 10.29 -6.48
C ARG A 71 -2.37 9.93 -7.00
N LEU A 72 -2.50 8.83 -7.73
CA LEU A 72 -3.80 8.43 -8.28
C LEU A 72 -4.81 8.04 -7.19
N VAL A 73 -4.36 7.39 -6.10
CA VAL A 73 -5.24 7.11 -4.95
C VAL A 73 -5.68 8.41 -4.28
N LYS A 74 -4.73 9.31 -4.00
CA LYS A 74 -5.01 10.61 -3.39
C LYS A 74 -6.02 11.41 -4.21
N GLU A 75 -5.82 11.51 -5.53
CA GLU A 75 -6.74 12.17 -6.46
C GLU A 75 -8.16 11.58 -6.39
N LYS A 76 -8.29 10.24 -6.36
CA LYS A 76 -9.59 9.58 -6.24
C LYS A 76 -10.28 9.88 -4.91
N LEU A 77 -9.55 9.83 -3.81
CA LEU A 77 -10.09 10.13 -2.49
C LEU A 77 -10.55 11.60 -2.37
N GLU A 78 -9.78 12.55 -2.92
CA GLU A 78 -10.13 13.97 -2.97
C GLU A 78 -11.39 14.23 -3.81
N GLN A 79 -11.66 13.38 -4.81
CA GLN A 79 -12.88 13.40 -5.63
C GLN A 79 -14.06 12.69 -4.97
N GLY A 80 -13.88 12.06 -3.80
CA GLY A 80 -14.90 11.23 -3.16
C GLY A 80 -15.14 9.89 -3.87
N GLU A 81 -14.21 9.46 -4.71
CA GLU A 81 -14.27 8.19 -5.44
C GLU A 81 -13.48 7.09 -4.73
N ALA A 82 -14.01 5.87 -4.77
CA ALA A 82 -13.28 4.69 -4.29
C ALA A 82 -12.19 4.30 -5.30
N PRO A 83 -10.90 4.27 -4.91
CA PRO A 83 -9.83 3.86 -5.80
C PRO A 83 -9.90 2.35 -6.08
N LEU A 84 -9.75 1.98 -7.35
CA LEU A 84 -9.82 0.58 -7.79
C LEU A 84 -8.45 0.11 -8.32
N PRO A 85 -7.95 -1.08 -7.92
CA PRO A 85 -6.66 -1.59 -8.38
C PRO A 85 -6.49 -1.61 -9.90
N LYS A 86 -7.57 -1.90 -10.63
CA LYS A 86 -7.58 -1.92 -12.12
C LYS A 86 -7.33 -0.54 -12.76
N ASP A 87 -7.52 0.55 -12.02
CA ASP A 87 -7.34 1.91 -12.52
C ASP A 87 -6.03 2.52 -12.00
N ILE A 88 -5.50 1.99 -10.89
CA ILE A 88 -4.31 2.54 -10.22
C ILE A 88 -3.04 1.74 -10.54
N CYS A 89 -3.09 0.42 -10.38
CA CYS A 89 -1.89 -0.42 -10.22
C CYS A 89 -1.98 -1.77 -10.95
N ARG A 90 -2.52 -1.78 -12.17
CA ARG A 90 -2.57 -2.97 -13.05
C ARG A 90 -1.21 -3.62 -13.28
N ASP A 91 -0.14 -2.85 -13.20
CA ASP A 91 1.25 -3.26 -13.36
C ASP A 91 1.90 -3.66 -12.02
N CYS A 92 1.13 -3.81 -10.94
CA CYS A 92 1.60 -4.36 -9.67
C CYS A 92 1.89 -5.87 -9.79
N SER A 93 2.98 -6.34 -9.17
CA SER A 93 3.36 -7.76 -9.16
C SER A 93 2.29 -8.68 -8.54
N TRP A 94 1.45 -8.14 -7.66
CA TRP A 94 0.35 -8.85 -7.01
C TRP A 94 -1.03 -8.50 -7.57
N PHE A 95 -1.10 -7.86 -8.75
CA PHE A 95 -2.39 -7.48 -9.34
C PHE A 95 -3.33 -8.68 -9.53
N TYR A 96 -2.79 -9.87 -9.79
CA TYR A 96 -3.57 -11.12 -9.91
C TYR A 96 -4.38 -11.49 -8.65
N ILE A 97 -4.00 -10.98 -7.48
CA ILE A 97 -4.76 -11.13 -6.22
C ILE A 97 -5.95 -10.17 -6.24
N CYS A 98 -5.68 -8.93 -6.65
CA CYS A 98 -6.64 -7.83 -6.65
C CYS A 98 -7.67 -7.90 -7.78
N GLU A 99 -7.35 -8.57 -8.89
CA GLU A 99 -8.26 -8.73 -10.04
C GLU A 99 -9.46 -9.63 -9.72
N LYS A 100 -9.31 -10.54 -8.76
CA LYS A 100 -10.32 -11.55 -8.41
C LYS A 100 -11.36 -11.07 -7.38
N ILE A 101 -11.26 -9.81 -6.95
CA ILE A 101 -12.04 -9.21 -5.87
C ILE A 101 -12.99 -8.15 -6.43
#